data_AF-A0AAJ2GXT2-F1
#
_entry.id   AF-A0AAJ2GXT2-F1
#
_cell.length_a   1.000
_cell.length_b   1.000
_cell.length_c   1.000
_cell.angle_alpha   90.00
_cell.angle_beta   90.00
_cell.angle_gamma   90.00
#
_symmetry.space_group_name_H-M   'P 1'
#
loop_
_entity.id
_entity.type
_entity.pdbx_description
1 polymer ?
#
loop_
_entity_poly.entity_id
_entity_poly.type
_entity_poly.pdbx_seq_one_letter_code
_entity_poly.pdbx_strand_id
1 'polypeptide(L)'
;MIGAGHVAALAPAADIALAYDHKDASYVTTSKNPEVLDYIVCLEKAVSNTPKSMSLPASLDDAERKCSSQAKTLPKAASEPNADEIRSMVVECGFRVGDASPDMGCEPPPKQAQEQAASGVPKQAKTHPQPAPAGQYQLSEKQQSAVQAGVRLSPKDPTSPLFGGMAAARGDGGFIYVCGMVNAKNSFGGYTGDQPYFGMLIGDAPRAAFAVVGFGGTLTESRAILSVCKEHGVF
;
A
#
# COMPACT_ATOMS: atom_id res chain seq x y z
N MET A 1 51.49 -12.52 -47.78
CA MET A 1 51.59 -11.92 -46.44
C MET A 1 51.23 -10.45 -46.53
N ILE A 2 50.00 -10.08 -46.18
CA ILE A 2 49.65 -8.72 -45.72
C ILE A 2 48.55 -8.92 -44.67
N GLY A 3 48.87 -8.57 -43.43
CA GLY A 3 47.94 -8.53 -42.31
C GLY A 3 47.45 -7.10 -42.03
N ALA A 4 46.74 -6.99 -40.90
CA ALA A 4 46.03 -5.83 -40.36
C ALA A 4 44.61 -5.63 -40.98
N GLY A 5 43.56 -5.38 -40.21
CA GLY A 5 43.48 -4.97 -38.81
C GLY A 5 42.12 -5.29 -38.22
N HIS A 6 42.12 -5.47 -36.91
CA HIS A 6 40.96 -5.74 -36.08
C HIS A 6 39.99 -4.56 -36.10
N VAL A 7 38.71 -4.81 -36.35
CA VAL A 7 37.64 -3.90 -35.91
C VAL A 7 36.95 -4.60 -34.75
N ALA A 8 37.34 -4.19 -33.55
CA ALA A 8 36.62 -4.50 -32.33
C ALA A 8 35.26 -3.80 -32.40
N ALA A 9 34.21 -4.55 -32.70
CA ALA A 9 32.85 -4.09 -32.47
C ALA A 9 32.62 -4.04 -30.95
N LEU A 10 32.61 -2.82 -30.41
CA LEU A 10 32.14 -2.52 -29.07
C LEU A 10 30.73 -3.10 -28.90
N ALA A 11 30.59 -4.07 -28.00
CA ALA A 11 29.30 -4.51 -27.51
C ALA A 11 28.59 -3.32 -26.84
N PRO A 12 27.27 -3.16 -27.02
CA PRO A 12 26.51 -2.23 -26.19
C PRO A 12 26.61 -2.72 -24.75
N ALA A 13 26.93 -1.79 -23.84
CA ALA A 13 26.83 -2.02 -22.40
C ALA A 13 25.43 -2.54 -22.10
N ALA A 14 25.36 -3.81 -21.69
CA ALA A 14 24.16 -4.33 -21.07
C ALA A 14 23.87 -3.44 -19.85
N ASP A 15 22.66 -2.91 -19.77
CA ASP A 15 22.08 -2.45 -18.51
C ASP A 15 22.29 -3.58 -17.50
N ILE A 16 23.24 -3.39 -16.57
CA ILE A 16 23.32 -4.23 -15.39
C ILE A 16 22.13 -3.79 -14.53
N ALA A 17 20.94 -4.29 -14.86
CA ALA A 17 19.85 -4.35 -13.91
C ALA A 17 20.43 -5.09 -12.70
N LEU A 18 20.63 -4.36 -11.60
CA LEU A 18 21.09 -4.96 -10.36
C LEU A 18 20.15 -6.13 -10.06
N ALA A 19 20.71 -7.34 -10.06
CA ALA A 19 19.92 -8.54 -9.86
C ALA A 19 19.40 -8.51 -8.42
N TYR A 20 18.08 -8.62 -8.27
CA TYR A 20 17.43 -8.67 -6.97
C TYR A 20 18.02 -9.81 -6.13
N ASP A 21 18.56 -9.48 -4.96
CA ASP A 21 19.27 -10.44 -4.10
C ASP A 21 18.64 -10.58 -2.70
N HIS A 22 19.28 -11.35 -1.81
CA HIS A 22 18.75 -11.62 -0.46
C HIS A 22 18.67 -10.36 0.41
N LYS A 23 19.49 -9.35 0.14
CA LYS A 23 19.41 -8.06 0.83
C LYS A 23 18.15 -7.33 0.36
N ASP A 24 17.81 -7.42 -0.91
CA ASP A 24 16.59 -6.83 -1.47
C ASP A 24 15.33 -7.56 -0.96
N ALA A 25 15.42 -8.88 -0.76
CA ALA A 25 14.34 -9.69 -0.16
C ALA A 25 14.02 -9.29 1.29
N SER A 26 14.99 -8.74 2.03
CA SER A 26 14.77 -8.28 3.41
C SER A 26 13.88 -7.03 3.51
N TYR A 27 13.57 -6.36 2.39
CA TYR A 27 12.57 -5.29 2.35
C TYR A 27 11.13 -5.82 2.24
N VAL A 28 10.97 -7.06 1.80
CA VAL A 28 9.67 -7.73 1.69
C VAL A 28 9.33 -8.45 2.99
N THR A 29 10.34 -8.91 3.74
CA THR A 29 10.13 -9.67 4.99
C THR A 29 11.20 -9.36 6.03
N THR A 30 10.81 -9.39 7.31
CA THR A 30 11.75 -9.35 8.44
C THR A 30 12.45 -10.70 8.69
N SER A 31 12.03 -11.76 8.01
CA SER A 31 12.63 -13.09 8.12
C SER A 31 14.10 -13.07 7.71
N LYS A 32 14.94 -13.71 8.51
CA LYS A 32 16.35 -13.96 8.19
C LYS A 32 16.57 -15.40 7.71
N ASN A 33 15.51 -16.16 7.53
CA ASN A 33 15.61 -17.54 7.08
C ASN A 33 16.00 -17.57 5.58
N PRO A 34 17.09 -18.27 5.21
CA PRO A 34 17.55 -18.31 3.83
C PRO A 34 16.50 -18.90 2.88
N GLU A 35 15.70 -19.87 3.31
CA GLU A 35 14.65 -20.51 2.50
C GLU A 35 13.52 -19.52 2.16
N VAL A 36 13.21 -18.62 3.09
CA VAL A 36 12.23 -17.54 2.89
C VAL A 36 12.78 -16.50 1.89
N LEU A 37 14.03 -16.09 2.06
CA LEU A 37 14.68 -15.12 1.17
C LEU A 37 14.86 -15.70 -0.25
N ASP A 38 15.30 -16.96 -0.37
CA ASP A 38 15.43 -17.70 -1.63
C ASP A 38 14.10 -17.75 -2.39
N TYR A 39 12.99 -17.95 -1.66
CA TYR A 39 11.66 -17.95 -2.25
C TYR A 39 11.26 -16.57 -2.79
N ILE A 40 11.50 -15.50 -2.04
CA ILE A 40 11.21 -14.12 -2.48
C ILE A 40 12.04 -13.74 -3.71
N VAL A 41 13.34 -14.07 -3.73
CA VAL A 41 14.22 -13.84 -4.88
C VAL A 41 13.74 -14.65 -6.10
N CYS A 42 13.28 -15.88 -5.89
CA CYS A 42 12.68 -16.67 -6.98
C CYS A 42 11.42 -15.99 -7.54
N LEU A 43 10.54 -15.48 -6.67
CA LEU A 43 9.32 -14.80 -7.08
C LEU A 43 9.64 -13.54 -7.89
N GLU A 44 10.58 -12.71 -7.44
CA GLU A 44 11.00 -11.52 -8.19
C GLU A 44 11.48 -11.90 -9.58
N LYS A 45 12.42 -12.85 -9.66
CA LYS A 45 13.00 -13.27 -10.93
C LYS A 45 11.94 -13.81 -11.88
N ALA A 46 10.97 -14.56 -11.36
CA ALA A 46 9.89 -15.09 -12.18
C ALA A 46 8.95 -13.98 -12.66
N VAL A 47 8.59 -13.02 -11.80
CA VAL A 47 7.76 -11.85 -12.15
C VAL A 47 8.48 -10.95 -13.17
N SER A 48 9.77 -10.69 -13.01
CA SER A 48 10.58 -9.92 -13.95
C SER A 48 10.70 -10.57 -15.33
N ASN A 49 10.47 -11.89 -15.42
CA ASN A 49 10.38 -12.62 -16.69
C ASN A 49 8.94 -12.74 -17.24
N THR A 50 7.92 -12.18 -16.57
CA THR A 50 6.55 -12.15 -17.09
C THR A 50 6.31 -10.97 -18.03
N PRO A 51 5.40 -11.09 -19.02
CA PRO A 51 5.03 -9.97 -19.87
C PRO A 51 4.49 -8.79 -19.05
N LYS A 52 4.95 -7.57 -19.34
CA LYS A 52 4.49 -6.33 -18.67
C LYS A 52 2.98 -6.04 -18.85
N SER A 53 2.32 -6.75 -19.76
CA SER A 53 0.87 -6.72 -19.96
C SER A 53 0.08 -7.52 -18.92
N MET A 54 0.74 -8.36 -18.13
CA MET A 54 0.12 -9.07 -17.01
C MET A 54 0.04 -8.18 -15.77
N SER A 55 -1.05 -8.31 -15.02
CA SER A 55 -1.17 -7.66 -13.71
C SER A 55 -0.23 -8.32 -12.72
N LEU A 56 0.26 -7.54 -11.74
CA LEU A 56 1.14 -8.07 -10.69
C LEU A 56 0.58 -9.33 -10.00
N PRO A 57 -0.72 -9.42 -9.64
CA PRO A 57 -1.28 -10.66 -9.08
C PRO A 57 -1.19 -11.85 -10.04
N ALA A 58 -1.46 -11.66 -11.34
CA ALA A 58 -1.38 -12.74 -12.32
C ALA A 58 0.08 -13.17 -12.57
N SER A 59 1.01 -12.21 -12.56
CA SER A 59 2.45 -12.48 -12.62
C SER A 59 2.94 -13.25 -11.39
N LEU A 60 2.42 -12.93 -10.19
CA LEU A 60 2.74 -13.64 -8.96
C LEU A 60 2.19 -15.06 -8.96
N ASP A 61 0.96 -15.29 -9.41
CA ASP A 61 0.40 -16.64 -9.51
C ASP A 61 1.24 -17.53 -10.45
N ASP A 62 1.81 -16.96 -11.52
CA ASP A 62 2.73 -17.66 -12.41
C ASP A 62 4.11 -17.87 -11.77
N ALA A 63 4.61 -16.88 -11.05
CA ALA A 63 5.85 -16.97 -10.29
C ALA A 63 5.80 -18.05 -9.20
N GLU A 64 4.71 -18.15 -8.46
CA GLU A 64 4.51 -19.17 -7.41
C GLU A 64 4.54 -20.59 -7.98
N ARG A 65 3.93 -20.81 -9.16
CA ARG A 65 4.03 -22.10 -9.85
C ARG A 65 5.47 -22.44 -10.21
N LYS A 66 6.21 -21.46 -10.74
CA LYS A 66 7.63 -21.61 -11.12
C LYS A 66 8.54 -21.80 -9.91
N CYS A 67 8.21 -21.21 -8.77
CA CYS A 67 8.96 -21.26 -7.52
C CYS A 67 8.44 -22.32 -6.53
N SER A 68 7.62 -23.27 -7.00
CA SER A 68 6.99 -24.29 -6.16
C SER A 68 7.99 -25.22 -5.45
N SER A 69 9.22 -25.37 -5.96
CA SER A 69 10.29 -26.08 -5.26
C SER A 69 10.75 -25.34 -4.00
N GLN A 70 10.92 -24.02 -4.08
CA GLN A 70 11.32 -23.16 -2.96
C GLN A 70 10.15 -22.97 -1.97
N ALA A 71 8.92 -22.92 -2.46
CA ALA A 71 7.74 -22.89 -1.58
C ALA A 71 7.64 -24.14 -0.67
N LYS A 72 8.08 -25.30 -1.15
CA LYS A 72 8.08 -26.55 -0.37
C LYS A 72 9.16 -26.60 0.71
N THR A 73 10.22 -25.82 0.55
CA THR A 73 11.30 -25.72 1.52
C THR A 73 11.04 -24.64 2.57
N LEU A 74 9.95 -23.88 2.46
CA LEU A 74 9.63 -22.86 3.46
C LEU A 74 9.47 -23.49 4.85
N PRO A 75 10.02 -22.84 5.90
CA PRO A 75 9.88 -23.30 7.26
C PRO A 75 8.41 -23.34 7.67
N LYS A 76 8.02 -24.40 8.38
CA LYS A 76 6.65 -24.57 8.92
C LYS A 76 6.50 -23.96 10.33
N ALA A 77 7.51 -23.22 10.78
CA ALA A 77 7.49 -22.59 12.10
C ALA A 77 6.49 -21.43 12.10
N ALA A 78 5.72 -21.29 13.17
CA ALA A 78 4.72 -20.22 13.29
C ALA A 78 5.32 -18.79 13.30
N SER A 79 6.64 -18.67 13.50
CA SER A 79 7.38 -17.41 13.50
C SER A 79 7.93 -17.02 12.12
N GLU A 80 7.78 -17.88 11.12
CA GLU A 80 8.29 -17.65 9.77
C GLU A 80 7.12 -17.55 8.79
N PRO A 81 7.20 -16.64 7.81
CA PRO A 81 6.11 -16.43 6.91
C PRO A 81 5.98 -17.59 5.91
N ASN A 82 4.74 -18.03 5.70
CA ASN A 82 4.44 -19.02 4.66
C ASN A 82 4.27 -18.35 3.28
N ALA A 83 4.06 -19.15 2.23
CA ALA A 83 3.96 -18.66 0.87
C ALA A 83 2.84 -17.60 0.67
N ASP A 84 1.68 -17.78 1.30
CA ASP A 84 0.54 -16.85 1.19
C ASP A 84 0.82 -15.51 1.91
N GLU A 85 1.52 -15.59 3.04
CA GLU A 85 1.99 -14.40 3.78
C GLU A 85 3.03 -13.64 2.97
N ILE A 86 3.98 -14.35 2.35
CA ILE A 86 5.00 -13.77 1.44
C ILE A 86 4.33 -13.13 0.23
N ARG A 87 3.35 -13.79 -0.39
CA ARG A 87 2.56 -13.22 -1.49
C ARG A 87 1.88 -11.92 -1.07
N SER A 88 1.30 -11.90 0.11
CA SER A 88 0.64 -10.71 0.66
C SER A 88 1.64 -9.57 0.88
N MET A 89 2.79 -9.88 1.49
CA MET A 89 3.90 -8.92 1.67
C MET A 89 4.43 -8.38 0.34
N VAL A 90 4.54 -9.20 -0.70
CA VAL A 90 5.00 -8.76 -2.03
C VAL A 90 3.96 -7.87 -2.71
N VAL A 91 2.67 -8.19 -2.61
CA VAL A 91 1.59 -7.36 -3.17
C VAL A 91 1.54 -6.00 -2.46
N GLU A 92 1.86 -5.96 -1.18
CA GLU A 92 1.85 -4.77 -0.34
C GLU A 92 3.11 -3.91 -0.51
N CYS A 93 4.30 -4.51 -0.38
CA CYS A 93 5.58 -3.80 -0.33
C CYS A 93 6.27 -3.72 -1.72
N GLY A 94 5.95 -4.64 -2.64
CA GLY A 94 6.55 -4.77 -3.98
C GLY A 94 7.97 -5.34 -3.97
N PHE A 95 8.51 -5.69 -5.15
CA PHE A 95 9.94 -6.00 -5.29
C PHE A 95 10.73 -4.71 -5.51
N ARG A 96 11.69 -4.40 -4.62
CA ARG A 96 12.53 -3.19 -4.68
C ARG A 96 14.02 -3.56 -4.61
N VAL A 97 14.83 -3.01 -5.50
CA VAL A 97 16.27 -3.25 -5.58
C VAL A 97 17.02 -2.05 -4.99
N GLY A 98 17.84 -2.26 -3.94
CA GLY A 98 18.89 -1.35 -3.43
C GLY A 98 18.51 0.08 -2.96
N ASP A 99 19.16 0.55 -1.88
CA ASP A 99 19.20 1.92 -1.28
C ASP A 99 17.92 2.77 -1.19
N ALA A 100 16.75 2.22 -1.53
CA ALA A 100 15.46 2.86 -1.43
C ALA A 100 14.92 2.84 0.03
N SER A 101 15.64 3.57 0.88
CA SER A 101 15.26 4.16 2.17
C SER A 101 14.94 3.24 3.36
N PRO A 102 15.54 3.51 4.55
CA PRO A 102 15.17 2.86 5.80
C PRO A 102 13.76 3.32 6.22
N ASP A 103 13.06 2.48 7.00
CA ASP A 103 11.88 2.84 7.79
C ASP A 103 10.51 2.87 7.09
N MET A 104 10.10 1.79 6.40
CA MET A 104 8.67 1.54 6.10
C MET A 104 8.23 0.12 6.44
N GLY A 105 8.03 -0.14 7.74
CA GLY A 105 6.80 -0.69 8.32
C GLY A 105 6.11 -1.95 7.75
N CYS A 106 6.79 -2.89 7.08
CA CYS A 106 6.20 -4.21 6.74
C CYS A 106 6.22 -5.17 7.97
N GLU A 107 5.59 -4.78 9.09
CA GLU A 107 5.45 -5.63 10.29
C GLU A 107 3.99 -6.09 10.48
N PRO A 108 3.71 -7.40 10.67
CA PRO A 108 2.34 -7.91 10.67
C PRO A 108 1.57 -7.56 11.97
N PRO A 109 0.30 -7.13 11.91
CA PRO A 109 -0.49 -6.85 13.11
C PRO A 109 -1.08 -8.14 13.74
N PRO A 110 -1.24 -8.20 15.08
CA PRO A 110 -1.76 -9.38 15.78
C PRO A 110 -3.29 -9.53 15.65
N LYS A 111 -3.74 -10.79 15.65
CA LYS A 111 -5.13 -11.25 15.47
C LYS A 111 -6.04 -10.91 16.66
N GLN A 112 -7.24 -10.33 16.43
CA GLN A 112 -8.56 -10.84 16.89
C GLN A 112 -9.78 -9.90 16.62
N ALA A 113 -10.84 -10.51 16.03
CA ALA A 113 -12.32 -10.33 16.15
C ALA A 113 -12.96 -8.91 16.21
N GLN A 114 -13.70 -8.45 15.19
CA GLN A 114 -15.17 -8.64 14.94
C GLN A 114 -16.10 -8.31 16.13
N GLU A 115 -17.02 -7.34 16.01
CA GLU A 115 -18.44 -7.56 15.63
C GLU A 115 -19.34 -6.28 15.66
N GLN A 116 -20.36 -6.24 14.76
CA GLN A 116 -21.64 -5.47 14.76
C GLN A 116 -21.61 -3.97 14.33
N ALA A 117 -22.55 -3.39 13.56
CA ALA A 117 -23.50 -3.74 12.49
C ALA A 117 -24.35 -2.47 12.23
N ALA A 118 -24.57 -2.08 10.96
CA ALA A 118 -25.73 -1.29 10.43
C ALA A 118 -26.01 0.11 11.04
N SER A 119 -26.56 1.13 10.38
CA SER A 119 -27.04 1.45 9.04
C SER A 119 -27.48 2.92 9.11
N GLY A 120 -27.26 3.72 8.06
CA GLY A 120 -28.01 4.98 7.87
C GLY A 120 -27.22 6.13 7.28
N VAL A 121 -27.20 6.24 5.94
CA VAL A 121 -26.67 7.39 5.20
C VAL A 121 -27.82 8.34 4.84
N PRO A 122 -27.64 9.67 4.98
CA PRO A 122 -28.26 10.62 4.07
C PRO A 122 -27.23 11.45 3.28
N LYS A 123 -27.34 11.30 1.95
CA LYS A 123 -27.22 12.31 0.88
C LYS A 123 -26.48 13.62 1.21
N GLN A 124 -25.28 13.80 0.63
CA GLN A 124 -24.56 15.08 0.62
C GLN A 124 -25.01 16.01 -0.50
N ALA A 125 -25.28 17.27 -0.12
CA ALA A 125 -25.45 18.41 -1.00
C ALA A 125 -24.16 19.25 -1.01
N LYS A 126 -23.82 19.75 -2.21
CA LYS A 126 -22.61 20.52 -2.54
C LYS A 126 -22.71 21.98 -2.05
N THR A 127 -21.61 22.60 -1.60
CA THR A 127 -21.43 24.08 -1.72
C THR A 127 -19.94 24.49 -1.69
N HIS A 128 -19.65 25.56 -2.44
CA HIS A 128 -18.36 26.18 -2.78
C HIS A 128 -17.61 26.85 -1.59
N PRO A 129 -16.31 27.22 -1.77
CA PRO A 129 -15.38 27.51 -0.67
C PRO A 129 -15.61 28.86 0.02
N GLN A 130 -15.81 28.81 1.32
CA GLN A 130 -15.71 29.96 2.24
C GLN A 130 -14.25 30.03 2.75
N PRO A 131 -13.66 31.22 3.02
CA PRO A 131 -12.30 31.30 3.53
C PRO A 131 -12.22 30.63 4.89
N ALA A 132 -11.46 29.55 4.95
CA ALA A 132 -11.40 28.67 6.10
C ALA A 132 -10.51 29.31 7.20
N PRO A 133 -10.86 29.19 8.49
CA PRO A 133 -10.02 29.66 9.59
C PRO A 133 -8.62 29.02 9.55
N ALA A 134 -7.62 29.75 10.05
CA ALA A 134 -6.22 29.35 10.01
C ALA A 134 -6.02 27.91 10.52
N GLY A 135 -5.47 27.05 9.66
CA GLY A 135 -5.32 25.61 9.91
C GLY A 135 -6.13 24.76 8.94
N GLN A 136 -7.30 25.22 8.47
CA GLN A 136 -8.11 24.46 7.51
C GLN A 136 -7.54 24.50 6.08
N TYR A 137 -7.50 23.34 5.43
CA TYR A 137 -6.97 23.14 4.09
C TYR A 137 -8.08 22.72 3.12
N GLN A 138 -8.24 23.46 2.02
CA GLN A 138 -9.22 23.11 0.99
C GLN A 138 -8.61 22.11 -0.01
N LEU A 139 -9.06 20.86 0.05
CA LEU A 139 -8.65 19.83 -0.91
C LEU A 139 -9.18 20.15 -2.32
N SER A 140 -8.30 20.15 -3.30
CA SER A 140 -8.69 20.12 -4.73
C SER A 140 -9.33 18.78 -5.12
N GLU A 141 -10.07 18.74 -6.23
CA GLU A 141 -10.71 17.51 -6.72
C GLU A 141 -9.71 16.36 -6.94
N LYS A 142 -8.50 16.68 -7.41
CA LYS A 142 -7.43 15.69 -7.61
C LYS A 142 -6.93 15.14 -6.28
N GLN A 143 -6.84 15.97 -5.25
CA GLN A 143 -6.44 15.53 -3.91
C GLN A 143 -7.56 14.74 -3.24
N GLN A 144 -8.82 15.14 -3.38
CA GLN A 144 -9.96 14.33 -2.93
C GLN A 144 -9.96 12.96 -3.62
N SER A 145 -9.65 12.91 -4.92
CA SER A 145 -9.52 11.65 -5.66
C SER A 145 -8.36 10.80 -5.12
N ALA A 146 -7.22 11.42 -4.80
CA ALA A 146 -6.08 10.73 -4.17
C ALA A 146 -6.44 10.19 -2.78
N VAL A 147 -7.17 10.96 -1.97
CA VAL A 147 -7.71 10.52 -0.68
C VAL A 147 -8.61 9.30 -0.85
N GLN A 148 -9.59 9.38 -1.75
CA GLN A 148 -10.49 8.26 -2.03
C GLN A 148 -9.75 7.04 -2.54
N ALA A 149 -8.76 7.23 -3.41
CA ALA A 149 -7.94 6.13 -3.93
C ALA A 149 -7.16 5.44 -2.80
N GLY A 150 -6.52 6.20 -1.90
CA GLY A 150 -5.81 5.65 -0.75
C GLY A 150 -6.75 4.93 0.22
N VAL A 151 -7.89 5.55 0.56
CA VAL A 151 -8.89 4.95 1.44
C VAL A 151 -9.48 3.67 0.86
N ARG A 152 -9.63 3.53 -0.46
CA ARG A 152 -10.12 2.29 -1.10
C ARG A 152 -9.22 1.08 -0.88
N LEU A 153 -7.95 1.28 -0.52
CA LEU A 153 -7.00 0.19 -0.33
C LEU A 153 -7.20 -0.54 1.00
N SER A 154 -7.88 0.07 1.97
CA SER A 154 -7.97 -0.47 3.33
C SER A 154 -9.19 -1.37 3.57
N PRO A 155 -10.39 -1.10 3.00
CA PRO A 155 -11.53 -1.99 3.10
C PRO A 155 -11.35 -3.34 2.41
N LYS A 156 -12.12 -4.34 2.84
CA LYS A 156 -12.07 -5.71 2.29
C LYS A 156 -12.55 -5.79 0.84
N ASP A 157 -13.53 -4.97 0.46
CA ASP A 157 -13.94 -4.79 -0.92
C ASP A 157 -13.54 -3.37 -1.38
N PRO A 158 -12.47 -3.22 -2.19
CA PRO A 158 -11.95 -1.92 -2.60
C PRO A 158 -12.87 -1.16 -3.57
N THR A 159 -13.88 -1.84 -4.13
CA THR A 159 -14.85 -1.24 -5.07
C THR A 159 -16.13 -0.76 -4.39
N SER A 160 -16.36 -1.20 -3.16
CA SER A 160 -17.53 -0.86 -2.34
C SER A 160 -17.52 0.48 -1.59
N PRO A 161 -16.40 1.19 -1.34
CA PRO A 161 -16.43 2.32 -0.41
C PRO A 161 -17.35 3.45 -0.86
N LEU A 162 -18.26 3.82 0.02
CA LEU A 162 -19.11 5.00 -0.06
C LEU A 162 -18.51 6.08 0.82
N PHE A 163 -18.15 7.20 0.20
CA PHE A 163 -17.47 8.29 0.88
C PHE A 163 -18.47 9.29 1.45
N GLY A 164 -18.33 9.58 2.74
CA GLY A 164 -18.97 10.68 3.43
C GLY A 164 -18.12 11.94 3.38
N GLY A 165 -18.32 12.83 4.36
CA GLY A 165 -17.66 14.14 4.39
C GLY A 165 -16.18 13.97 4.63
N MET A 166 -15.36 14.83 4.02
CA MET A 166 -13.94 14.93 4.34
C MET A 166 -13.56 16.38 4.55
N ALA A 167 -12.67 16.60 5.52
CA ALA A 167 -12.07 17.87 5.84
C ALA A 167 -10.56 17.66 5.94
N ALA A 168 -9.81 18.73 5.72
CA ALA A 168 -8.37 18.69 5.85
C ALA A 168 -7.86 19.89 6.62
N ALA A 169 -6.72 19.71 7.28
CA ALA A 169 -5.97 20.77 7.90
C ALA A 169 -4.50 20.67 7.51
N ARG A 170 -3.84 21.82 7.42
CA ARG A 170 -2.39 21.87 7.32
C ARG A 170 -1.82 21.98 8.72
N GLY A 171 -1.14 20.94 9.17
CA GLY A 171 -0.47 20.95 10.47
C GLY A 171 0.97 21.43 10.40
N ASP A 172 1.64 21.33 11.53
CA ASP A 172 3.04 21.72 11.68
C ASP A 172 3.96 20.86 10.79
N GLY A 173 4.99 21.48 10.22
CA GLY A 173 5.85 20.83 9.22
C GLY A 173 5.28 20.80 7.80
N GLY A 174 4.09 21.38 7.57
CA GLY A 174 3.53 21.58 6.24
C GLY A 174 2.72 20.39 5.70
N PHE A 175 2.60 19.31 6.48
CA PHE A 175 1.79 18.14 6.16
C PHE A 175 0.30 18.49 6.11
N ILE A 176 -0.41 17.83 5.20
CA ILE A 176 -1.86 17.97 5.05
C ILE A 176 -2.50 16.71 5.65
N TYR A 177 -3.18 16.90 6.77
CA TYR A 177 -3.95 15.87 7.44
C TYR A 177 -5.37 15.88 6.91
N VAL A 178 -5.92 14.71 6.63
CA VAL A 178 -7.29 14.56 6.13
C VAL A 178 -8.05 13.64 7.06
N CYS A 179 -9.23 14.08 7.45
CA CYS A 179 -10.21 13.24 8.10
C CYS A 179 -11.45 13.13 7.24
N GLY A 180 -12.07 11.97 7.26
CA GLY A 180 -13.39 11.83 6.66
C GLY A 180 -14.11 10.60 7.14
N MET A 181 -15.27 10.35 6.53
CA MET A 181 -16.09 9.18 6.81
C MET A 181 -16.15 8.28 5.57
N VAL A 182 -16.16 6.98 5.78
CA VAL A 182 -16.31 6.00 4.71
C VAL A 182 -17.09 4.79 5.19
N ASN A 183 -17.92 4.23 4.33
CA ASN A 183 -18.68 3.02 4.59
C ASN A 183 -18.41 2.02 3.47
N ALA A 184 -17.90 0.84 3.82
CA ALA A 184 -17.48 -0.15 2.84
C ALA A 184 -18.05 -1.54 3.19
N LYS A 185 -18.08 -2.43 2.20
CA LYS A 185 -18.51 -3.81 2.39
C LYS A 185 -17.42 -4.63 3.08
N ASN A 186 -17.86 -5.52 3.96
CA ASN A 186 -17.03 -6.59 4.49
C ASN A 186 -16.95 -7.78 3.52
N SER A 187 -16.23 -8.84 3.91
CA SER A 187 -16.06 -10.06 3.11
C SER A 187 -17.36 -10.82 2.82
N PHE A 188 -18.44 -10.52 3.54
CA PHE A 188 -19.77 -11.10 3.33
C PHE A 188 -20.65 -10.25 2.41
N GLY A 189 -20.12 -9.15 1.87
CA GLY A 189 -20.79 -8.27 0.93
C GLY A 189 -21.72 -7.22 1.56
N GLY A 190 -21.73 -7.11 2.89
CA GLY A 190 -22.57 -6.15 3.64
C GLY A 190 -21.80 -4.92 4.10
N TYR A 191 -22.43 -3.74 4.06
CA TYR A 191 -21.87 -2.47 4.57
C TYR A 191 -21.80 -2.47 6.10
N THR A 192 -20.69 -1.99 6.67
CA THR A 192 -20.42 -2.02 8.12
C THR A 192 -20.80 -0.75 8.88
N GLY A 193 -21.21 0.31 8.17
CA GLY A 193 -21.51 1.62 8.76
C GLY A 193 -20.42 2.64 8.49
N ASP A 194 -20.71 3.90 8.82
CA ASP A 194 -19.78 5.00 8.57
C ASP A 194 -18.62 4.94 9.57
N GLN A 195 -17.40 4.76 9.05
CA GLN A 195 -16.16 4.68 9.80
C GLN A 195 -15.34 5.95 9.55
N PRO A 196 -14.87 6.65 10.61
CA PRO A 196 -13.95 7.75 10.42
C PRO A 196 -12.61 7.21 9.94
N TYR A 197 -11.91 7.94 9.08
CA TYR A 197 -10.52 7.67 8.77
C TYR A 197 -9.70 8.94 9.01
N PHE A 198 -8.44 8.75 9.34
CA PHE A 198 -7.43 9.79 9.44
C PHE A 198 -6.24 9.37 8.61
N GLY A 199 -5.68 10.31 7.87
CA GLY A 199 -4.46 10.06 7.11
C GLY A 199 -3.76 11.32 6.67
N MET A 200 -2.69 11.11 5.93
CA MET A 200 -1.82 12.17 5.46
C MET A 200 -1.81 12.19 3.93
N LEU A 201 -2.01 13.38 3.38
CA LEU A 201 -1.80 13.63 1.97
C LEU A 201 -0.34 13.99 1.73
N ILE A 202 0.33 13.19 0.90
CA ILE A 202 1.74 13.27 0.60
C ILE A 202 1.91 13.82 -0.81
N GLY A 203 2.71 14.88 -0.93
CA GLY A 203 2.98 15.57 -2.19
C GLY A 203 1.81 16.44 -2.68
N ASP A 204 2.01 17.06 -3.83
CA ASP A 204 1.04 17.94 -4.47
C ASP A 204 0.44 17.32 -5.72
N ALA A 205 -0.75 17.81 -6.11
CA ALA A 205 -1.36 17.40 -7.37
C ALA A 205 -0.41 17.70 -8.56
N PRO A 206 -0.33 16.81 -9.57
CA PRO A 206 -1.13 15.60 -9.77
C PRO A 206 -0.55 14.32 -9.14
N ARG A 207 0.55 14.42 -8.38
CA ARG A 207 1.27 13.27 -7.80
C ARG A 207 0.92 13.04 -6.33
N ALA A 208 -0.15 13.65 -5.84
CA ALA A 208 -0.61 13.49 -4.48
C ALA A 208 -1.01 12.03 -4.23
N ALA A 209 -0.53 11.47 -3.13
CA ALA A 209 -0.93 10.16 -2.63
C ALA A 209 -1.49 10.31 -1.22
N PHE A 210 -2.44 9.46 -0.84
CA PHE A 210 -2.99 9.49 0.50
C PHE A 210 -2.62 8.22 1.24
N ALA A 211 -1.88 8.38 2.34
CA ALA A 211 -1.57 7.32 3.26
C ALA A 211 -2.60 7.35 4.38
N VAL A 212 -3.38 6.29 4.52
CA VAL A 212 -4.27 6.17 5.67
C VAL A 212 -3.46 5.78 6.89
N VAL A 213 -3.55 6.58 7.94
CA VAL A 213 -2.86 6.34 9.21
C VAL A 213 -3.75 5.52 10.13
N GLY A 214 -5.07 5.71 10.06
CA GLY A 214 -6.00 4.89 10.81
C GLY A 214 -7.43 4.96 10.31
N PHE A 215 -8.16 3.89 10.59
CA PHE A 215 -9.60 3.79 10.43
C PHE A 215 -10.25 3.55 11.79
N GLY A 216 -11.45 4.08 11.95
CA GLY A 216 -12.40 3.56 12.91
C GLY A 216 -12.98 2.24 12.40
N GLY A 217 -13.56 1.50 13.32
CA GLY A 217 -14.23 0.24 13.02
C GLY A 217 -15.06 -0.18 14.23
N THR A 218 -14.48 0.04 15.40
CA THR A 218 -15.14 0.02 16.71
C THR A 218 -15.40 1.43 17.22
N LEU A 219 -16.21 1.56 18.27
CA LEU A 219 -16.47 2.84 18.95
C LEU A 219 -15.19 3.47 19.53
N THR A 220 -14.29 2.66 20.08
CA THR A 220 -13.03 3.14 20.68
C THR A 220 -12.08 3.66 19.62
N GLU A 221 -11.88 2.91 18.54
CA GLU A 221 -11.05 3.37 17.41
C GLU A 221 -11.66 4.61 16.77
N SER A 222 -12.98 4.63 16.57
CA SER A 222 -13.65 5.79 16.00
C SER A 222 -13.44 7.04 16.86
N ARG A 223 -13.54 6.92 18.19
CA ARG A 223 -13.22 8.03 19.11
C ARG A 223 -11.76 8.43 19.06
N ALA A 224 -10.84 7.47 18.96
CA ALA A 224 -9.42 7.76 18.84
C ALA A 224 -9.12 8.53 17.54
N ILE A 225 -9.63 8.06 16.41
CA ILE A 225 -9.49 8.74 15.11
C ILE A 225 -10.10 10.14 15.16
N LEU A 226 -11.29 10.31 15.74
CA LEU A 226 -11.91 11.63 15.89
C LEU A 226 -11.12 12.55 16.84
N SER A 227 -10.50 12.02 17.90
CA SER A 227 -9.61 12.78 18.78
C SER A 227 -8.39 13.27 18.02
N VAL A 228 -7.74 12.39 17.25
CA VAL A 228 -6.58 12.72 16.42
C VAL A 228 -6.95 13.78 15.38
N CYS A 229 -8.12 13.68 14.74
CA CYS A 229 -8.61 14.70 13.82
C CYS A 229 -8.75 16.08 14.46
N LYS A 230 -9.26 16.12 15.70
CA LYS A 230 -9.41 17.36 16.46
C LYS A 230 -8.06 17.92 16.92
N GLU A 231 -7.16 17.06 17.38
CA GLU A 231 -5.80 17.42 17.78
C GLU A 231 -5.01 18.03 16.61
N HIS A 232 -5.24 17.54 15.40
CA HIS A 232 -4.66 18.09 14.16
C HIS A 232 -5.48 19.24 13.55
N GLY A 233 -6.50 19.75 14.25
CA GLY A 233 -7.26 20.92 13.83
C GLY A 233 -8.09 20.74 12.56
N VAL A 234 -8.43 19.50 12.20
CA VAL A 234 -9.24 19.21 11.01
C VAL A 234 -10.70 19.62 11.21
N PHE A 235 -11.23 19.49 12.43
CA PHE A 235 -12.54 20.00 12.86
C PHE A 235 -12.63 20.19 14.38
#